data_AF-A0A1B9YV59-F1
#
_entry.id   AF-A0A1B9YV59-F1
#
_cell.length_a   1.000
_cell.length_b   1.000
_cell.length_c   1.000
_cell.angle_alpha   90.00
_cell.angle_beta   90.00
_cell.angle_gamma   90.00
#
_symmetry.space_group_name_H-M   'P 1'
#
loop_
_entity.id
_entity.type
_entity.pdbx_description
1 polymer ?
#
loop_
_entity_poly.entity_id
_entity_poly.type
_entity_poly.pdbx_seq_one_letter_code
_entity_poly.pdbx_strand_id
1 'polypeptide(L)'
;MTSLLWTLIAIQVVMGVFDTFYHHELTERLAWRPSQRYELQLHALRNMLYALLFLVLGWLEVHGVFAMLIIVVLVAEIVITLMDFVEEDMSRKLPASERINHTLLAINYGAILVLLLPVLIGWAAQPTGVKSAYTGWLSLIAAAAAVGAALCGLRDFTASKRLSRMTSAPTASLVEKLPDRQTVLVTGATGFIGSRLVAGLSGAGHQVIALVRSPAKIEMLPPPITLITSLDQLPADTRIDAIVNLAGEPIGNGLWTEAKRRKILDSRINMTGDIVRLIARLERKPAVLVSGSAIGWYGLWQDQVLTESAKSHACFSHELCDAWEKAARPAEEHGVRVVYLRIGLVIGTDGGFITRMLTPFEFGLGGPLGSGRQWMSWIERDDLIRLIAHVIARQEISGPVNATAPIPVTNLNFTEELGRRLRRPAVFRISGGLLRRVGGDFANELLLGGQRVLPNKALSNGFVFRHETLRSAFEAIL
;
A
#
# COMPACT_ATOMS: atom_id res chain seq x y z
N MET A 1 35.50 28.27 -7.48
CA MET A 1 35.20 26.93 -6.92
C MET A 1 36.22 25.93 -7.45
N THR A 2 36.63 24.94 -6.65
CA THR A 2 37.65 23.94 -7.05
C THR A 2 37.04 22.73 -7.75
N SER A 3 37.83 21.98 -8.52
CA SER A 3 37.37 20.71 -9.14
C SER A 3 36.93 19.69 -8.10
N LEU A 4 37.60 19.65 -6.93
CA LEU A 4 37.21 18.78 -5.82
C LEU A 4 35.80 19.08 -5.31
N LEU A 5 35.46 20.35 -5.11
CA LEU A 5 34.12 20.76 -4.67
C LEU A 5 33.04 20.32 -5.66
N TRP A 6 33.29 20.50 -6.97
CA TRP A 6 32.37 20.05 -8.01
C TRP A 6 32.20 18.53 -8.06
N THR A 7 33.26 17.77 -7.84
CA THR A 7 33.17 16.30 -7.74
C THR A 7 32.31 15.88 -6.55
N LEU A 8 32.51 16.48 -5.38
CA LEU A 8 31.70 16.17 -4.19
C LEU A 8 30.22 16.53 -4.40
N ILE A 9 29.94 17.66 -5.04
CA ILE A 9 28.57 18.07 -5.43
C ILE A 9 27.95 17.03 -6.39
N ALA A 10 28.69 16.58 -7.41
CA ALA A 10 28.19 15.59 -8.34
C ALA A 10 27.87 14.25 -7.64
N ILE A 11 28.74 13.81 -6.73
CA ILE A 11 28.50 12.63 -5.89
C ILE A 11 27.23 12.82 -5.04
N GLN A 12 27.07 13.99 -4.41
CA GLN A 12 25.88 14.31 -3.62
C GLN A 12 24.59 14.22 -4.44
N VAL A 13 24.59 14.75 -5.67
CA VAL A 13 23.44 14.69 -6.58
C VAL A 13 23.09 13.25 -6.91
N VAL A 14 24.08 12.42 -7.27
CA VAL A 14 23.83 11.01 -7.61
C VAL A 14 23.28 10.24 -6.41
N MET A 15 23.85 10.45 -5.22
CA MET A 15 23.38 9.81 -3.99
C MET A 15 21.97 10.27 -3.60
N GLY A 16 21.66 11.56 -3.70
CA GLY A 16 20.33 12.10 -3.39
C GLY A 16 19.25 11.63 -4.37
N VAL A 17 19.60 11.48 -5.66
CA VAL A 17 18.72 10.87 -6.66
C VAL A 17 18.47 9.40 -6.31
N PHE A 18 19.52 8.64 -6.01
CA PHE A 18 19.38 7.25 -5.60
C PHE A 18 18.47 7.13 -4.38
N ASP A 19 18.66 7.97 -3.38
CA ASP A 19 17.86 7.98 -2.15
C ASP A 19 16.36 8.25 -2.42
N THR A 20 16.09 9.29 -3.20
CA THR A 20 14.72 9.67 -3.60
C THR A 20 14.01 8.53 -4.33
N PHE A 21 14.67 7.89 -5.30
CA PHE A 21 14.01 6.85 -6.09
C PHE A 21 13.98 5.49 -5.38
N TYR A 22 15.06 5.11 -4.70
CA TYR A 22 15.17 3.80 -4.09
C TYR A 22 14.46 3.74 -2.73
N HIS A 23 14.83 4.63 -1.80
CA HIS A 23 14.27 4.58 -0.44
C HIS A 23 12.88 5.20 -0.39
N HIS A 24 12.70 6.44 -0.88
CA HIS A 24 11.42 7.14 -0.71
C HIS A 24 10.31 6.58 -1.59
N GLU A 25 10.62 6.24 -2.86
CA GLU A 25 9.61 5.77 -3.82
C GLU A 25 9.44 4.26 -3.88
N LEU A 26 10.54 3.50 -4.02
CA LEU A 26 10.44 2.05 -4.25
C LEU A 26 10.19 1.27 -2.96
N THR A 27 10.94 1.56 -1.89
CA THR A 27 10.79 0.80 -0.64
C THR A 27 9.70 1.37 0.26
N GLU A 28 9.73 2.68 0.52
CA GLU A 28 8.86 3.27 1.54
C GLU A 28 7.53 3.77 1.00
N ARG A 29 7.52 4.28 -0.23
CA ARG A 29 6.34 4.87 -0.89
C ARG A 29 5.77 6.02 -0.07
N LEU A 30 6.63 6.96 0.33
CA LEU A 30 6.26 8.10 1.19
C LEU A 30 5.06 8.86 0.64
N ALA A 31 5.00 9.04 -0.68
CA ALA A 31 3.92 9.69 -1.42
C ALA A 31 2.51 9.07 -1.19
N TRP A 32 2.44 7.89 -0.56
CA TRP A 32 1.21 7.12 -0.34
C TRP A 32 0.94 6.82 1.14
N ARG A 33 1.72 7.38 2.07
CA ARG A 33 1.52 7.23 3.52
C ARG A 33 1.06 8.56 4.12
N PRO A 34 -0.22 8.68 4.55
CA PRO A 34 -0.72 9.93 5.14
C PRO A 34 0.09 10.43 6.35
N SER A 35 0.72 9.53 7.11
CA SER A 35 1.60 9.88 8.23
C SER A 35 2.85 10.63 7.79
N GLN A 36 3.36 10.41 6.57
CA GLN A 36 4.60 11.00 6.04
C GLN A 36 4.37 12.31 5.26
N ARG A 37 3.24 12.96 5.53
CA ARG A 37 2.90 14.23 4.88
C ARG A 37 3.91 15.33 5.22
N TYR A 38 4.39 15.39 6.46
CA TYR A 38 5.30 16.44 6.93
C TYR A 38 6.70 16.23 6.35
N GLU A 39 7.22 14.99 6.38
CA GLU A 39 8.45 14.57 5.70
C GLU A 39 8.46 15.02 4.22
N LEU A 40 7.37 14.76 3.46
CA LEU A 40 7.27 15.23 2.07
C LEU A 40 7.26 16.76 1.91
N GLN A 41 6.79 17.54 2.90
CA GLN A 41 6.87 19.00 2.83
C GLN A 41 8.30 19.49 3.03
N LEU A 42 9.04 18.84 3.95
CA LEU A 42 10.46 19.11 4.15
C LEU A 42 11.26 18.75 2.89
N HIS A 43 11.01 17.59 2.27
CA HIS A 43 11.64 17.19 1.01
C HIS A 43 11.32 18.17 -0.12
N ALA A 44 10.06 18.59 -0.25
CA ALA A 44 9.64 19.56 -1.26
C ALA A 44 10.41 20.88 -1.11
N LEU A 45 10.50 21.41 0.12
CA LEU A 45 11.18 22.66 0.40
C LEU A 45 12.69 22.52 0.18
N ARG A 46 13.32 21.47 0.71
CA ARG A 46 14.75 21.17 0.51
C ARG A 46 15.10 21.11 -0.96
N ASN A 47 14.31 20.38 -1.76
CA ASN A 47 14.53 20.23 -3.19
C ASN A 47 14.39 21.56 -3.96
N MET A 48 13.51 22.47 -3.53
CA MET A 48 13.44 23.84 -4.11
C MET A 48 14.69 24.66 -3.79
N LEU A 49 15.22 24.56 -2.56
CA LEU A 49 16.45 25.25 -2.18
C LEU A 49 17.65 24.71 -2.95
N TYR A 50 17.76 23.40 -3.13
CA TYR A 50 18.80 22.79 -3.99
C TYR A 50 18.69 23.25 -5.44
N ALA A 51 17.47 23.33 -5.99
CA ALA A 51 17.28 23.83 -7.35
C ALA A 51 17.81 25.27 -7.51
N LEU A 52 17.52 26.14 -6.55
CA LEU A 52 18.05 27.50 -6.52
C LEU A 52 19.58 27.51 -6.39
N LEU A 53 20.14 26.74 -5.46
CA LEU A 53 21.59 26.67 -5.22
C LEU A 53 22.35 26.16 -6.45
N PHE A 54 21.89 25.09 -7.11
CA PHE A 54 22.52 24.57 -8.32
C PHE A 54 22.45 25.55 -9.48
N LEU A 55 21.32 26.25 -9.66
CA LEU A 55 21.18 27.26 -10.70
C LEU A 55 22.14 28.44 -10.47
N VAL A 56 22.17 28.97 -9.25
CA VAL A 56 23.00 30.14 -8.91
C VAL A 56 24.49 29.76 -8.92
N LEU A 57 24.91 28.76 -8.15
CA LEU A 57 26.32 28.41 -8.03
C LEU A 57 26.90 27.76 -9.29
N GLY A 58 26.03 27.21 -10.16
CA GLY A 58 26.45 26.65 -11.45
C GLY A 58 26.72 27.69 -12.52
N TRP A 59 26.12 28.87 -12.43
CA TRP A 59 26.14 29.86 -13.53
C TRP A 59 26.62 31.25 -13.12
N LEU A 60 26.57 31.57 -11.82
CA LEU A 60 26.80 32.90 -11.31
C LEU A 60 27.81 32.88 -10.17
N GLU A 61 28.67 33.88 -10.16
CA GLU A 61 29.44 34.30 -9.01
C GLU A 61 28.75 35.55 -8.44
N VAL A 62 28.11 35.37 -7.29
CA VAL A 62 27.35 36.42 -6.60
C VAL A 62 28.21 37.04 -5.51
N HIS A 63 28.21 38.37 -5.40
CA HIS A 63 29.03 39.12 -4.44
C HIS A 63 28.15 39.99 -3.53
N GLY A 64 28.72 40.39 -2.38
CA GLY A 64 28.05 41.28 -1.42
C GLY A 64 26.75 40.69 -0.88
N VAL A 65 25.66 41.46 -0.95
CA VAL A 65 24.35 41.07 -0.40
C VAL A 65 23.81 39.77 -1.02
N PHE A 66 24.07 39.52 -2.30
CA PHE A 66 23.60 38.30 -2.95
C PHE A 66 24.32 37.04 -2.43
N ALA A 67 25.61 37.13 -2.12
CA ALA A 67 26.34 36.04 -1.48
C ALA A 67 25.82 35.77 -0.06
N MET A 68 25.49 36.81 0.71
CA MET A 68 24.86 36.66 2.03
C MET A 68 23.51 35.94 1.94
N LEU A 69 22.69 36.25 0.94
CA LEU A 69 21.42 35.55 0.71
C LEU A 69 21.64 34.05 0.40
N ILE A 70 22.66 33.70 -0.38
CA ILE A 70 22.99 32.30 -0.64
C ILE A 70 23.46 31.58 0.64
N ILE A 71 24.23 32.24 1.50
CA ILE A 71 24.59 31.68 2.81
C ILE A 71 23.33 31.45 3.66
N VAL A 72 22.38 32.39 3.69
CA VAL A 72 21.10 32.22 4.41
C VAL A 72 20.31 31.05 3.86
N VAL A 73 20.23 30.89 2.54
CA VAL A 73 19.58 29.73 1.90
C VAL A 73 20.26 28.42 2.32
N LEU A 74 21.59 28.39 2.35
CA LEU A 74 22.36 27.22 2.77
C LEU A 74 22.12 26.87 4.25
N VAL A 75 22.06 27.87 5.13
CA VAL A 75 21.72 27.68 6.55
C VAL A 75 20.29 27.15 6.71
N ALA A 76 19.33 27.72 5.98
CA ALA A 76 17.95 27.26 6.00
C ALA A 76 17.85 25.80 5.53
N GLU A 77 18.59 25.43 4.47
CA GLU A 77 18.67 24.06 3.99
C GLU A 77 19.23 23.12 5.06
N ILE A 78 20.31 23.49 5.77
CA ILE A 78 20.89 22.66 6.84
C ILE A 78 19.85 22.41 7.93
N VAL A 79 19.11 23.45 8.34
CA VAL A 79 18.05 23.34 9.35
C VAL A 79 16.96 22.37 8.87
N ILE A 80 16.51 22.49 7.63
CA ILE A 80 15.49 21.59 7.05
C ILE A 80 16.01 20.15 7.03
N THR A 81 17.25 19.92 6.62
CA THR A 81 17.86 18.58 6.58
C THR A 81 18.01 17.97 7.96
N LEU A 82 18.30 18.77 9.00
CA LEU A 82 18.30 18.29 10.38
C LEU A 82 16.90 17.99 10.91
N MET A 83 15.90 18.82 10.56
CA MET A 83 14.51 18.57 10.92
C MET A 83 13.97 17.29 10.27
N ASP A 84 14.35 17.05 9.01
CA ASP A 84 14.01 15.83 8.26
C ASP A 84 14.52 14.58 9.00
N PHE A 85 15.78 14.60 9.44
CA PHE A 85 16.36 13.50 10.22
C PHE A 85 15.62 13.22 11.53
N VAL A 86 15.17 14.27 12.23
CA VAL A 86 14.39 14.13 13.47
C VAL A 86 13.02 13.53 13.17
N GLU A 87 12.33 14.02 12.13
CA GLU A 87 11.01 13.53 11.73
C GLU A 87 11.08 12.07 11.26
N GLU A 88 12.11 11.69 10.53
CA GLU A 88 12.33 10.30 10.08
C GLU A 88 12.45 9.34 11.27
N ASP A 89 13.26 9.67 12.27
CA ASP A 89 13.49 8.82 13.46
C ASP A 89 12.23 8.73 14.34
N MET A 90 11.44 9.81 14.41
CA MET A 90 10.17 9.82 15.14
C MET A 90 9.05 9.06 14.41
N SER A 91 9.01 9.12 13.08
CA SER A 91 7.90 8.60 12.29
C SER A 91 8.04 7.12 11.91
N ARG A 92 9.27 6.61 11.71
CA ARG A 92 9.49 5.20 11.32
C ARG A 92 10.88 4.66 11.69
N LYS A 93 10.97 3.33 11.81
CA LYS A 93 12.25 2.63 11.95
C LYS A 93 12.99 2.58 10.60
N LEU A 94 14.08 3.32 10.48
CA LEU A 94 14.92 3.35 9.28
C LEU A 94 15.63 1.99 9.04
N PRO A 95 15.51 1.40 7.83
CA PRO A 95 16.33 0.28 7.38
C PRO A 95 17.83 0.59 7.50
N ALA A 96 18.64 -0.46 7.69
CA ALA A 96 20.09 -0.30 7.83
C ALA A 96 20.74 0.34 6.58
N SER A 97 20.25 0.02 5.38
CA SER A 97 20.76 0.61 4.13
C SER A 97 20.49 2.11 4.02
N GLU A 98 19.29 2.55 4.43
CA GLU A 98 18.89 3.96 4.41
C GLU A 98 19.74 4.76 5.40
N ARG A 99 19.93 4.22 6.61
CA ARG A 99 20.80 4.83 7.63
C ARG A 99 22.26 5.00 7.17
N ILE A 100 22.80 4.00 6.48
CA ILE A 100 24.15 4.09 5.90
C ILE A 100 24.18 5.19 4.83
N ASN A 101 23.19 5.22 3.94
CA ASN A 101 23.10 6.23 2.89
C ASN A 101 23.02 7.66 3.46
N HIS A 102 22.19 7.88 4.48
CA HIS A 102 22.06 9.18 5.16
C HIS A 102 23.37 9.61 5.83
N THR A 103 24.07 8.65 6.46
CA THR A 103 25.39 8.93 7.06
C THR A 103 26.41 9.38 6.02
N LEU A 104 26.47 8.69 4.87
CA LEU A 104 27.38 9.04 3.78
C LEU A 104 27.01 10.39 3.14
N LEU A 105 25.71 10.66 2.94
CA LEU A 105 25.19 11.93 2.45
C LEU A 105 25.57 13.09 3.39
N ALA A 106 25.44 12.91 4.71
CA ALA A 106 25.80 13.92 5.69
C ALA A 106 27.31 14.20 5.73
N ILE A 107 28.15 13.16 5.66
CA ILE A 107 29.62 13.31 5.61
C ILE A 107 30.04 14.07 4.35
N ASN A 108 29.53 13.67 3.18
CA ASN A 108 29.87 14.32 1.92
C ASN A 108 29.34 15.77 1.89
N TYR A 109 28.14 16.01 2.41
CA TYR A 109 27.60 17.36 2.52
C TYR A 109 28.43 18.25 3.45
N GLY A 110 28.88 17.74 4.59
CA GLY A 110 29.81 18.44 5.47
C GLY A 110 31.10 18.85 4.76
N ALA A 111 31.67 17.96 3.94
CA ALA A 111 32.86 18.27 3.13
C ALA A 111 32.58 19.36 2.08
N ILE A 112 31.40 19.34 1.44
CA ILE A 112 30.96 20.40 0.53
C ILE A 112 30.89 21.74 1.27
N LEU A 113 30.27 21.79 2.46
CA LEU A 113 30.14 23.01 3.25
C LEU A 113 31.50 23.58 3.66
N VAL A 114 32.44 22.73 4.10
CA VAL A 114 33.81 23.15 4.47
C VAL A 114 34.54 23.83 3.31
N LEU A 115 34.32 23.35 2.07
CA LEU A 115 34.95 23.91 0.88
C LEU A 115 34.19 25.11 0.29
N LEU A 116 32.86 25.14 0.41
CA LEU A 116 32.00 26.16 -0.19
C LEU A 116 31.88 27.40 0.69
N LEU A 117 31.72 27.24 2.00
CA LEU A 117 31.42 28.36 2.90
C LEU A 117 32.53 29.43 2.92
N PRO A 118 33.83 29.11 2.95
CA PRO A 118 34.89 30.12 2.87
C PRO A 118 34.86 30.92 1.57
N VAL A 119 34.47 30.27 0.45
CA VAL A 119 34.32 30.94 -0.85
C VAL A 119 33.16 31.94 -0.79
N LEU A 120 32.01 31.53 -0.26
CA LEU A 120 30.84 32.41 -0.13
C LEU A 120 31.08 33.58 0.83
N ILE A 121 31.81 33.36 1.94
CA ILE A 121 32.19 34.43 2.86
C ILE A 121 33.12 35.43 2.16
N GLY A 122 34.10 34.94 1.40
CA GLY A 122 34.98 35.80 0.60
C GLY A 122 34.22 36.60 -0.45
N TRP A 123 33.19 36.02 -1.06
CA TRP A 123 32.29 36.69 -2.00
C TRP A 123 31.38 37.73 -1.32
N ALA A 124 30.90 37.44 -0.11
CA ALA A 124 30.08 38.37 0.67
C ALA A 124 30.84 39.62 1.13
N ALA A 125 32.16 39.52 1.30
CA ALA A 125 33.02 40.66 1.64
C ALA A 125 33.28 41.63 0.46
N GLN A 126 32.92 41.26 -0.77
CA GLN A 126 33.08 42.09 -1.96
C GLN A 126 31.88 43.03 -2.19
N PRO A 127 32.03 44.11 -2.97
CA PRO A 127 30.90 44.95 -3.38
C PRO A 127 29.81 44.13 -4.07
N THR A 128 28.54 44.48 -3.82
CA THR A 128 27.40 43.74 -4.36
C THR A 128 27.42 43.74 -5.89
N GLY A 129 27.38 42.53 -6.47
CA GLY A 129 27.46 42.34 -7.91
C GLY A 129 27.20 40.90 -8.30
N VAL A 130 27.04 40.67 -9.60
CA VAL A 130 26.87 39.33 -10.19
C VAL A 130 27.79 39.23 -11.39
N LYS A 131 28.60 38.17 -11.42
CA LYS A 131 29.45 37.83 -12.57
C LYS A 131 29.02 36.48 -13.13
N SER A 132 29.12 36.32 -14.44
CA SER A 132 28.90 35.02 -15.08
C SER A 132 30.07 34.09 -14.73
N ALA A 133 29.76 32.89 -14.25
CA ALA A 133 30.71 31.88 -13.80
C ALA A 133 30.54 30.56 -14.56
N TYR A 134 30.30 30.64 -15.87
CA TYR A 134 30.16 29.45 -16.71
C TYR A 134 31.45 28.61 -16.73
N THR A 135 31.32 27.34 -16.34
CA THR A 135 32.45 26.38 -16.23
C THR A 135 32.29 25.19 -17.19
N GLY A 136 31.53 25.36 -18.27
CA GLY A 136 31.34 24.30 -19.27
C GLY A 136 30.36 23.23 -18.79
N TRP A 137 30.79 21.97 -18.87
CA TRP A 137 29.95 20.81 -18.52
C TRP A 137 29.43 20.83 -17.09
N LEU A 138 30.18 21.40 -16.15
CA LEU A 138 29.77 21.47 -14.74
C LEU A 138 28.55 22.38 -14.56
N SER A 139 28.49 23.53 -15.24
CA SER A 139 27.31 24.41 -15.28
C SER A 139 26.09 23.71 -15.89
N LEU A 140 26.30 22.88 -16.92
CA LEU A 140 25.23 22.09 -17.53
C LEU A 140 24.71 21.00 -16.59
N ILE A 141 25.62 20.30 -15.89
CA ILE A 141 25.25 19.31 -14.86
C ILE A 141 24.48 19.98 -13.72
N ALA A 142 24.93 21.15 -13.26
CA ALA A 142 24.24 21.93 -12.25
C ALA A 142 22.84 22.37 -12.71
N ALA A 143 22.68 22.80 -13.97
CA ALA A 143 21.36 23.11 -14.53
C ALA A 143 20.46 21.86 -14.58
N ALA A 144 20.99 20.71 -15.01
CA ALA A 144 20.25 19.45 -15.01
C ALA A 144 19.84 19.02 -13.60
N ALA A 145 20.74 19.14 -12.63
CA ALA A 145 20.46 18.88 -11.21
C ALA A 145 19.41 19.85 -10.66
N ALA A 146 19.46 21.13 -11.04
CA ALA A 146 18.47 22.12 -10.65
C ALA A 146 17.07 21.77 -11.16
N VAL A 147 16.96 21.39 -12.44
CA VAL A 147 15.69 20.93 -13.03
C VAL A 147 15.20 19.65 -12.34
N GLY A 148 16.08 18.68 -12.11
CA GLY A 148 15.74 17.43 -11.42
C GLY A 148 15.21 17.67 -10.01
N ALA A 149 15.92 18.48 -9.22
CA ALA A 149 15.49 18.87 -7.88
C ALA A 149 14.15 19.63 -7.91
N ALA A 150 13.97 20.56 -8.85
CA ALA A 150 12.71 21.28 -9.00
C ALA A 150 11.53 20.34 -9.33
N LEU A 151 11.73 19.37 -10.22
CA LEU A 151 10.70 18.39 -10.56
C LEU A 151 10.35 17.49 -9.36
N CYS A 152 11.36 17.02 -8.61
CA CYS A 152 11.14 16.22 -7.40
C CYS A 152 10.42 17.02 -6.31
N GLY A 153 10.83 18.27 -6.05
CA GLY A 153 10.17 19.08 -5.04
C GLY A 153 8.73 19.46 -5.40
N LEU A 154 8.45 19.74 -6.68
CA LEU A 154 7.07 19.96 -7.14
C LEU A 154 6.22 18.70 -6.97
N ARG A 155 6.79 17.52 -7.29
CA ARG A 155 6.14 16.22 -7.07
C ARG A 155 5.80 16.03 -5.59
N ASP A 156 6.77 16.19 -4.69
CA ASP A 156 6.58 15.99 -3.24
C ASP A 156 5.52 16.94 -2.68
N PHE A 157 5.51 18.18 -3.14
CA PHE A 157 4.46 19.13 -2.78
C PHE A 157 3.07 18.68 -3.27
N THR A 158 2.96 18.18 -4.50
CA THR A 158 1.69 17.65 -5.01
C THR A 158 1.24 16.40 -4.27
N ALA A 159 2.17 15.51 -3.89
CA ALA A 159 1.90 14.32 -3.08
C ALA A 159 1.44 14.71 -1.67
N SER A 160 2.10 15.67 -1.01
CA SER A 160 1.69 16.16 0.31
C SER A 160 0.26 16.75 0.30
N LYS A 161 -0.11 17.49 -0.77
CA LYS A 161 -1.48 17.96 -0.95
C LYS A 161 -2.48 16.81 -1.16
N ARG A 162 -2.10 15.75 -1.89
CA ARG A 162 -2.93 14.54 -2.06
C ARG A 162 -3.16 13.86 -0.71
N LEU A 163 -2.09 13.63 0.06
CA LEU A 163 -2.15 13.01 1.38
C LEU A 163 -3.05 13.78 2.36
N SER A 164 -3.11 15.11 2.27
CA SER A 164 -4.01 15.92 3.11
C SER A 164 -5.51 15.62 2.91
N ARG A 165 -5.87 15.06 1.75
CA ARG A 165 -7.26 14.69 1.41
C ARG A 165 -7.57 13.24 1.77
N MET A 166 -6.54 12.40 1.88
CA MET A 166 -6.66 11.00 2.30
C MET A 166 -6.97 10.94 3.80
N THR A 167 -8.22 11.19 4.16
CA THR A 167 -8.73 10.99 5.52
C THR A 167 -9.43 9.64 5.58
N SER A 168 -8.95 8.75 6.45
CA SER A 168 -9.65 7.49 6.71
C SER A 168 -10.86 7.78 7.59
N ALA A 169 -12.03 7.28 7.21
CA ALA A 169 -13.20 7.32 8.08
C ALA A 169 -12.89 6.64 9.44
N PRO A 170 -13.51 7.09 10.55
CA PRO A 170 -13.36 6.45 11.85
C PRO A 170 -13.61 4.96 11.74
N THR A 171 -12.64 4.15 12.18
CA THR A 171 -12.65 2.69 12.02
C THR A 171 -13.86 2.04 12.70
N ALA A 172 -14.30 2.58 13.84
CA ALA A 172 -15.44 2.08 14.60
C ALA A 172 -16.74 2.04 13.77
N SER A 173 -16.96 3.03 12.89
CA SER A 173 -18.14 3.11 12.02
C SER A 173 -18.23 1.97 11.00
N LEU A 174 -17.13 1.24 10.76
CA LEU A 174 -17.10 0.14 9.80
C LEU A 174 -17.84 -1.10 10.28
N VAL A 175 -17.95 -1.27 11.59
CA VAL A 175 -18.53 -2.45 12.23
C VAL A 175 -19.83 -2.15 12.98
N GLU A 176 -20.43 -0.97 12.75
CA GLU A 176 -21.65 -0.47 13.43
C GLU A 176 -22.84 -1.43 13.39
N LYS A 177 -22.89 -2.34 12.40
CA LYS A 177 -23.95 -3.36 12.31
C LYS A 177 -23.80 -4.52 13.30
N LEU A 178 -22.66 -4.66 13.96
CA LEU A 178 -22.45 -5.70 14.95
C LEU A 178 -23.19 -5.38 16.26
N PRO A 179 -23.72 -6.40 16.96
CA PRO A 179 -24.18 -6.23 18.33
C PRO A 179 -23.05 -5.75 19.24
N ASP A 180 -23.36 -4.93 20.25
CA ASP A 180 -22.37 -4.40 21.19
C ASP A 180 -21.62 -5.53 21.93
N ARG A 181 -20.32 -5.30 22.18
CA ARG A 181 -19.46 -6.13 23.07
C ARG A 181 -19.28 -7.61 22.67
N GLN A 182 -19.28 -7.91 21.37
CA GLN A 182 -18.88 -9.22 20.84
C GLN A 182 -17.39 -9.53 21.07
N THR A 183 -17.07 -10.82 21.23
CA THR A 183 -15.70 -11.36 21.17
C THR A 183 -15.45 -11.99 19.80
N VAL A 184 -14.51 -11.43 19.04
CA VAL A 184 -14.21 -11.87 17.67
C VAL A 184 -12.77 -12.38 17.59
N LEU A 185 -12.60 -13.63 17.15
CA LEU A 185 -11.29 -14.20 16.80
C LEU A 185 -10.95 -13.87 15.35
N VAL A 186 -9.83 -13.17 15.12
CA VAL A 186 -9.36 -12.79 13.78
C VAL A 186 -8.03 -13.48 13.49
N THR A 187 -7.99 -14.32 12.45
CA THR A 187 -6.73 -14.80 11.88
C THR A 187 -6.28 -13.88 10.74
N GLY A 188 -4.97 -13.81 10.49
CA GLY A 188 -4.45 -12.84 9.52
C GLY A 188 -4.61 -11.38 9.97
N ALA A 189 -4.69 -11.16 11.29
CA ALA A 189 -4.94 -9.87 11.94
C ALA A 189 -3.95 -8.76 11.56
N THR A 190 -2.73 -9.11 11.14
CA THR A 190 -1.70 -8.14 10.69
C THR A 190 -1.69 -7.89 9.18
N GLY A 191 -2.59 -8.55 8.43
CA GLY A 191 -2.71 -8.39 6.99
C GLY A 191 -3.48 -7.13 6.59
N PHE A 192 -3.46 -6.81 5.29
CA PHE A 192 -4.09 -5.62 4.73
C PHE A 192 -5.58 -5.45 5.09
N ILE A 193 -6.34 -6.55 5.12
CA ILE A 193 -7.77 -6.56 5.48
C ILE A 193 -7.92 -6.73 6.99
N GLY A 194 -7.17 -7.67 7.58
CA GLY A 194 -7.27 -8.01 8.99
C GLY A 194 -6.95 -6.85 9.94
N SER A 195 -5.92 -6.04 9.65
CA SER A 195 -5.55 -4.93 10.53
C SER A 195 -6.64 -3.85 10.56
N ARG A 196 -7.27 -3.56 9.41
CA ARG A 196 -8.40 -2.63 9.32
C ARG A 196 -9.63 -3.16 10.06
N LEU A 197 -9.90 -4.47 9.96
CA LEU A 197 -10.97 -5.12 10.72
C LEU A 197 -10.73 -5.03 12.23
N VAL A 198 -9.53 -5.38 12.70
CA VAL A 198 -9.16 -5.30 14.12
C VAL A 198 -9.29 -3.88 14.65
N ALA A 199 -8.82 -2.88 13.89
CA ALA A 199 -8.97 -1.47 14.27
C ALA A 199 -10.43 -1.01 14.31
N GLY A 200 -11.30 -1.55 13.45
CA GLY A 200 -12.74 -1.30 13.50
C GLY A 200 -13.39 -1.92 14.73
N LEU A 201 -13.10 -3.20 14.98
CA LEU A 201 -13.66 -3.95 16.10
C LEU A 201 -13.24 -3.36 17.46
N SER A 202 -11.93 -3.14 17.65
CA SER A 202 -11.38 -2.57 18.88
C SER A 202 -11.89 -1.14 19.12
N GLY A 203 -11.92 -0.31 18.07
CA GLY A 203 -12.43 1.07 18.16
C GLY A 203 -13.93 1.17 18.46
N ALA A 204 -14.72 0.14 18.13
CA ALA A 204 -16.14 0.03 18.48
C ALA A 204 -16.38 -0.65 19.85
N GLY A 205 -15.33 -1.01 20.59
CA GLY A 205 -15.44 -1.59 21.92
C GLY A 205 -15.67 -3.11 21.97
N HIS A 206 -15.47 -3.82 20.85
CA HIS A 206 -15.49 -5.28 20.83
C HIS A 206 -14.18 -5.86 21.37
N GLN A 207 -14.24 -7.07 21.92
CA GLN A 207 -13.04 -7.80 22.32
C GLN A 207 -12.47 -8.53 21.10
N VAL A 208 -11.22 -8.26 20.76
CA VAL A 208 -10.57 -8.91 19.62
C VAL A 208 -9.50 -9.87 20.10
N ILE A 209 -9.63 -11.15 19.71
CA ILE A 209 -8.57 -12.14 19.85
C ILE A 209 -7.84 -12.21 18.51
N ALA A 210 -6.59 -11.78 18.45
CA ALA A 210 -5.81 -11.70 17.22
C ALA A 210 -4.74 -12.80 17.18
N LEU A 211 -4.86 -13.72 16.22
CA LEU A 211 -3.84 -14.74 15.96
C LEU A 211 -2.72 -14.17 15.08
N VAL A 212 -1.52 -14.12 15.64
CA VAL A 212 -0.32 -13.57 14.99
C VAL A 212 0.82 -14.59 14.94
N ARG A 213 1.56 -14.62 13.83
CA ARG A 213 2.73 -15.52 13.67
C ARG A 213 3.99 -15.00 14.36
N SER A 214 4.09 -13.69 14.55
CA SER A 214 5.27 -13.05 15.15
C SER A 214 4.82 -11.93 16.08
N PRO A 215 5.17 -12.01 17.38
CA PRO A 215 4.95 -10.95 18.36
C PRO A 215 5.65 -9.62 18.02
N ALA A 216 6.66 -9.60 17.15
CA ALA A 216 7.32 -8.33 16.78
C ALA A 216 6.39 -7.36 16.01
N LYS A 217 5.27 -7.85 15.47
CA LYS A 217 4.27 -7.05 14.75
C LYS A 217 3.17 -6.45 15.65
N ILE A 218 3.34 -6.53 16.98
CA ILE A 218 2.35 -6.12 17.99
C ILE A 218 2.09 -4.62 18.00
N GLU A 219 3.12 -3.79 17.77
CA GLU A 219 3.02 -2.31 17.79
C GLU A 219 2.02 -1.75 16.75
N MET A 220 1.56 -2.55 15.79
CA MET A 220 0.69 -2.13 14.69
C MET A 220 -0.81 -2.28 14.94
N LEU A 221 -1.25 -2.90 16.04
CA LEU A 221 -2.68 -3.14 16.31
C LEU A 221 -3.18 -2.33 17.53
N PRO A 222 -4.31 -1.60 17.41
CA PRO A 222 -4.78 -0.73 18.48
C PRO A 222 -5.41 -1.52 19.63
N PRO A 223 -4.96 -1.34 20.89
CA PRO A 223 -5.55 -2.00 22.06
C PRO A 223 -6.99 -1.50 22.32
N PRO A 224 -7.85 -2.27 23.04
CA PRO A 224 -7.55 -3.54 23.70
C PRO A 224 -7.67 -4.75 22.77
N ILE A 225 -6.62 -5.57 22.71
CA ILE A 225 -6.59 -6.82 21.94
C ILE A 225 -5.95 -7.94 22.78
N THR A 226 -6.47 -9.15 22.65
CA THR A 226 -5.83 -10.37 23.18
C THR A 226 -5.02 -11.00 22.07
N LEU A 227 -3.71 -11.11 22.26
CA LEU A 227 -2.80 -11.67 21.27
C LEU A 227 -2.54 -13.13 21.57
N ILE A 228 -2.63 -13.96 20.53
CA ILE A 228 -2.27 -15.37 20.62
C ILE A 228 -1.35 -15.74 19.45
N THR A 229 -0.47 -16.71 19.66
CA THR A 229 0.42 -17.25 18.61
C THR A 229 0.04 -18.66 18.17
N SER A 230 -0.77 -19.36 18.96
CA SER A 230 -1.40 -20.62 18.61
C SER A 230 -2.87 -20.59 19.06
N LEU A 231 -3.75 -21.24 18.30
CA LEU A 231 -5.13 -21.43 18.72
C LEU A 231 -5.22 -22.28 20.00
N ASP A 232 -4.24 -23.16 20.27
CA ASP A 232 -4.22 -24.03 21.46
C ASP A 232 -4.13 -23.25 22.77
N GLN A 233 -3.69 -21.98 22.72
CA GLN A 233 -3.64 -21.08 23.88
C GLN A 233 -5.03 -20.69 24.39
N LEU A 234 -6.07 -20.88 23.57
CA LEU A 234 -7.45 -20.61 23.98
C LEU A 234 -8.00 -21.83 24.72
N PRO A 235 -8.38 -21.72 26.00
CA PRO A 235 -9.04 -22.81 26.71
C PRO A 235 -10.45 -23.10 26.15
N ALA A 236 -11.02 -24.26 26.48
CA ALA A 236 -12.31 -24.70 25.95
C ALA A 236 -13.50 -23.81 26.35
N ASP A 237 -13.41 -23.14 27.51
CA ASP A 237 -14.42 -22.22 28.05
C ASP A 237 -14.31 -20.78 27.48
N THR A 238 -13.32 -20.53 26.61
CA THR A 238 -13.16 -19.24 25.93
C THR A 238 -14.44 -18.89 25.16
N ARG A 239 -15.02 -17.73 25.46
CA ARG A 239 -16.19 -17.24 24.73
C ARG A 239 -15.75 -16.55 23.44
N ILE A 240 -16.25 -17.04 22.31
CA ILE A 240 -16.02 -16.47 20.97
C ILE A 240 -17.37 -16.43 20.27
N ASP A 241 -17.82 -15.24 19.89
CA ASP A 241 -19.11 -15.06 19.22
C ASP A 241 -18.98 -15.24 17.70
N ALA A 242 -17.85 -14.83 17.14
CA ALA A 242 -17.55 -14.96 15.71
C ALA A 242 -16.06 -15.24 15.45
N ILE A 243 -15.78 -16.03 14.41
CA ILE A 243 -14.42 -16.26 13.91
C ILE A 243 -14.33 -15.70 12.49
N VAL A 244 -13.30 -14.89 12.23
CA VAL A 244 -12.99 -14.36 10.89
C VAL A 244 -11.62 -14.88 10.46
N ASN A 245 -11.61 -15.75 9.44
CA ASN A 245 -10.40 -16.37 8.93
C ASN A 245 -9.87 -15.66 7.67
N LEU A 246 -8.90 -14.77 7.83
CA LEU A 246 -8.24 -14.06 6.72
C LEU A 246 -6.77 -14.49 6.54
N ALA A 247 -6.32 -15.49 7.30
CA ALA A 247 -4.97 -16.00 7.21
C ALA A 247 -4.73 -16.72 5.88
N GLY A 248 -3.57 -16.45 5.28
CA GLY A 248 -3.10 -17.14 4.10
C GLY A 248 -1.78 -16.55 3.61
N GLU A 249 -0.97 -17.39 2.98
CA GLU A 249 0.20 -16.91 2.23
C GLU A 249 -0.27 -16.02 1.08
N PRO A 250 0.35 -14.84 0.85
CA PRO A 250 -0.05 -13.98 -0.26
C PRO A 250 0.08 -14.71 -1.60
N ILE A 251 -0.91 -14.54 -2.47
CA ILE A 251 -0.94 -15.19 -3.78
C ILE A 251 -0.11 -14.44 -4.83
N GLY A 252 0.09 -13.13 -4.61
CA GLY A 252 0.74 -12.23 -5.57
C GLY A 252 2.22 -11.95 -5.32
N ASN A 253 2.87 -12.48 -4.28
CA ASN A 253 4.31 -12.26 -4.02
C ASN A 253 5.16 -13.35 -4.70
N GLY A 254 5.39 -13.18 -5.99
CA GLY A 254 6.29 -14.02 -6.79
C GLY A 254 5.58 -14.96 -7.75
N LEU A 255 6.38 -15.70 -8.51
CA LEU A 255 5.92 -16.65 -9.52
C LEU A 255 5.30 -17.90 -8.88
N TRP A 256 4.33 -18.49 -9.58
CA TRP A 256 3.63 -19.71 -9.13
C TRP A 256 4.41 -20.99 -9.48
N THR A 257 5.56 -21.17 -8.83
CA THR A 257 6.24 -22.47 -8.81
C THR A 257 5.41 -23.51 -8.04
N GLU A 258 5.68 -24.80 -8.25
CA GLU A 258 4.98 -25.87 -7.53
C GLU A 258 5.08 -25.70 -6.00
N ALA A 259 6.29 -25.41 -5.50
CA ALA A 259 6.52 -25.14 -4.08
C ALA A 259 5.70 -23.93 -3.57
N LYS A 260 5.59 -22.86 -4.37
CA LYS A 260 4.79 -21.69 -4.02
C LYS A 260 3.30 -22.03 -3.98
N ARG A 261 2.79 -22.77 -4.97
CA ARG A 261 1.39 -23.22 -5.02
C ARG A 261 1.03 -24.09 -3.82
N ARG A 262 1.88 -25.06 -3.48
CA ARG A 262 1.72 -25.91 -2.29
C ARG A 262 1.68 -25.07 -1.02
N LYS A 263 2.62 -24.14 -0.84
CA LYS A 263 2.61 -23.22 0.32
C LYS A 263 1.35 -22.37 0.39
N ILE A 264 0.85 -21.87 -0.74
CA ILE A 264 -0.40 -21.10 -0.83
C ILE A 264 -1.59 -21.95 -0.35
N LEU A 265 -1.67 -23.19 -0.82
CA LEU A 265 -2.71 -24.16 -0.47
C LEU A 265 -2.64 -24.55 1.02
N ASP A 266 -1.51 -25.08 1.47
CA ASP A 266 -1.29 -25.58 2.83
C ASP A 266 -1.55 -24.49 3.87
N SER A 267 -1.11 -23.25 3.61
CA SER A 267 -1.31 -22.13 4.55
C SER A 267 -2.78 -21.83 4.84
N ARG A 268 -3.68 -22.12 3.90
CA ARG A 268 -5.13 -21.89 4.02
C ARG A 268 -5.84 -23.12 4.58
N ILE A 269 -5.54 -24.30 4.04
CA ILE A 269 -6.16 -25.55 4.47
C ILE A 269 -5.79 -25.86 5.93
N ASN A 270 -4.51 -25.78 6.29
CA ASN A 270 -4.05 -26.11 7.64
C ASN A 270 -4.67 -25.17 8.67
N MET A 271 -4.57 -23.85 8.47
CA MET A 271 -5.16 -22.87 9.38
C MET A 271 -6.67 -23.02 9.52
N THR A 272 -7.37 -23.32 8.41
CA THR A 272 -8.82 -23.56 8.45
C THR A 272 -9.14 -24.84 9.22
N GLY A 273 -8.36 -25.90 9.04
CA GLY A 273 -8.48 -27.13 9.84
C GLY A 273 -8.21 -26.89 11.32
N ASP A 274 -7.23 -26.04 11.67
CA ASP A 274 -6.94 -25.65 13.06
C ASP A 274 -8.13 -24.91 13.68
N ILE A 275 -8.78 -24.02 12.92
CA ILE A 275 -10.00 -23.32 13.34
C ILE A 275 -11.15 -24.31 13.56
N VAL A 276 -11.35 -25.28 12.67
CA VAL A 276 -12.39 -26.31 12.85
C VAL A 276 -12.10 -27.12 14.13
N ARG A 277 -10.85 -27.49 14.40
CA ARG A 277 -10.48 -28.19 15.64
C ARG A 277 -10.71 -27.33 16.89
N LEU A 278 -10.45 -26.03 16.80
CA LEU A 278 -10.84 -25.07 17.85
C LEU A 278 -12.36 -25.07 18.06
N ILE A 279 -13.15 -24.94 17.00
CA ILE A 279 -14.62 -24.97 17.07
C ILE A 279 -15.09 -26.27 17.74
N ALA A 280 -14.52 -27.41 17.37
CA ALA A 280 -14.88 -28.71 17.91
C ALA A 280 -14.67 -28.79 19.43
N ARG A 281 -13.57 -28.24 19.95
CA ARG A 281 -13.22 -28.31 21.39
C ARG A 281 -13.84 -27.24 22.28
N LEU A 282 -14.33 -26.12 21.72
CA LEU A 282 -15.00 -25.07 22.50
C LEU A 282 -16.30 -25.57 23.13
N GLU A 283 -16.54 -25.24 24.40
CA GLU A 283 -17.78 -25.57 25.11
C GLU A 283 -18.97 -24.80 24.52
N ARG A 284 -18.77 -23.52 24.18
CA ARG A 284 -19.74 -22.67 23.50
C ARG A 284 -19.31 -22.46 22.06
N LYS A 285 -20.13 -22.92 21.12
CA LYS A 285 -19.84 -22.78 19.69
C LYS A 285 -20.03 -21.32 19.26
N PRO A 286 -19.13 -20.75 18.43
CA PRO A 286 -19.34 -19.44 17.85
C PRO A 286 -20.57 -19.45 16.94
N ALA A 287 -21.26 -18.31 16.84
CA ALA A 287 -22.44 -18.21 15.98
C ALA A 287 -22.10 -18.29 14.49
N VAL A 288 -20.87 -17.89 14.12
CA VAL A 288 -20.44 -17.84 12.71
C VAL A 288 -18.93 -18.01 12.53
N LEU A 289 -18.56 -18.74 11.48
CA LEU A 289 -17.24 -18.74 10.86
C LEU A 289 -17.33 -17.99 9.52
N VAL A 290 -16.74 -16.80 9.45
CA VAL A 290 -16.50 -16.10 8.18
C VAL A 290 -15.16 -16.55 7.65
N SER A 291 -15.16 -17.50 6.73
CA SER A 291 -13.94 -18.00 6.09
C SER A 291 -13.65 -17.19 4.84
N GLY A 292 -12.42 -16.67 4.75
CA GLY A 292 -11.92 -16.12 3.50
C GLY A 292 -11.99 -17.17 2.37
N SER A 293 -12.28 -16.69 1.18
CA SER A 293 -12.20 -17.36 -0.11
C SER A 293 -11.82 -16.27 -1.14
N ALA A 294 -11.95 -16.55 -2.43
CA ALA A 294 -11.77 -15.55 -3.47
C ALA A 294 -12.72 -15.79 -4.64
N ILE A 295 -12.94 -14.74 -5.44
CA ILE A 295 -13.64 -14.87 -6.73
C ILE A 295 -12.93 -15.83 -7.71
N GLY A 296 -11.67 -16.21 -7.42
CA GLY A 296 -10.97 -17.29 -8.12
C GLY A 296 -11.69 -18.64 -8.03
N TRP A 297 -12.63 -18.82 -7.11
CA TRP A 297 -13.49 -20.01 -7.06
C TRP A 297 -14.26 -20.24 -8.36
N TYR A 298 -14.63 -19.19 -9.09
CA TYR A 298 -15.33 -19.37 -10.36
C TYR A 298 -14.42 -19.86 -11.49
N GLY A 299 -13.10 -19.78 -11.34
CA GLY A 299 -12.16 -19.90 -12.44
C GLY A 299 -12.22 -18.70 -13.39
N LEU A 300 -11.61 -18.84 -14.57
CA LEU A 300 -11.52 -17.77 -15.56
C LEU A 300 -12.75 -17.76 -16.48
N TRP A 301 -13.33 -16.59 -16.69
CA TRP A 301 -14.46 -16.39 -17.60
C TRP A 301 -14.20 -15.22 -18.54
N GLN A 302 -14.98 -15.17 -19.62
CA GLN A 302 -15.01 -14.01 -20.51
C GLN A 302 -16.00 -12.97 -19.94
N ASP A 303 -17.04 -12.62 -20.69
CA ASP A 303 -17.98 -11.56 -20.31
C ASP A 303 -19.22 -12.04 -19.53
N GLN A 304 -19.23 -13.31 -19.11
CA GLN A 304 -20.37 -13.84 -18.39
C GLN A 304 -20.47 -13.23 -16.99
N VAL A 305 -21.66 -12.79 -16.64
CA VAL A 305 -22.00 -12.34 -15.28
C VAL A 305 -22.10 -13.55 -14.36
N LEU A 306 -21.38 -13.50 -13.25
CA LEU A 306 -21.30 -14.58 -12.27
C LEU A 306 -21.84 -14.12 -10.92
N THR A 307 -22.71 -14.95 -10.35
CA THR A 307 -23.29 -14.77 -9.02
C THR A 307 -22.90 -15.95 -8.14
N GLU A 308 -23.33 -15.97 -6.88
CA GLU A 308 -23.08 -17.06 -5.93
C GLU A 308 -23.62 -18.43 -6.39
N SER A 309 -24.55 -18.45 -7.36
CA SER A 309 -25.10 -19.68 -7.96
C SER A 309 -24.39 -20.13 -9.25
N ALA A 310 -23.38 -19.40 -9.72
CA ALA A 310 -22.68 -19.75 -10.96
C ALA A 310 -21.80 -21.00 -10.79
N LYS A 311 -21.53 -21.66 -11.92
CA LYS A 311 -20.62 -22.82 -12.00
C LYS A 311 -19.15 -22.36 -11.97
N SER A 312 -18.25 -23.30 -11.73
CA SER A 312 -16.81 -23.08 -11.81
C SER A 312 -16.21 -23.57 -13.13
N HIS A 313 -15.03 -23.04 -13.46
CA HIS A 313 -14.12 -23.57 -14.46
C HIS A 313 -12.83 -24.06 -13.80
N ALA A 314 -12.29 -25.18 -14.31
CA ALA A 314 -11.06 -25.76 -13.82
C ALA A 314 -9.88 -24.83 -14.11
N CYS A 315 -9.22 -24.37 -13.05
CA CYS A 315 -7.91 -23.73 -13.06
C CYS A 315 -7.35 -23.78 -11.64
N PHE A 316 -6.09 -23.40 -11.44
CA PHE A 316 -5.49 -23.48 -10.11
C PHE A 316 -6.19 -22.58 -9.09
N SER A 317 -6.60 -21.37 -9.51
CA SER A 317 -7.36 -20.47 -8.63
C SER A 317 -8.66 -21.10 -8.12
N HIS A 318 -9.35 -21.89 -8.96
CA HIS A 318 -10.54 -22.64 -8.55
C HIS A 318 -10.19 -23.76 -7.57
N GLU A 319 -9.22 -24.61 -7.91
CA GLU A 319 -8.77 -25.72 -7.06
C GLU A 319 -8.38 -25.24 -5.65
N LEU A 320 -7.65 -24.11 -5.58
CA LEU A 320 -7.28 -23.48 -4.33
C LEU A 320 -8.50 -23.04 -3.51
N CYS A 321 -9.44 -22.32 -4.12
CA CYS A 321 -10.60 -21.80 -3.41
C CYS A 321 -11.57 -22.91 -3.01
N ASP A 322 -11.78 -23.90 -3.87
CA ASP A 322 -12.63 -25.05 -3.60
C ASP A 322 -12.08 -25.91 -2.45
N ALA A 323 -10.77 -26.18 -2.45
CA ALA A 323 -10.12 -26.89 -1.33
C ALA A 323 -10.23 -26.09 -0.02
N TRP A 324 -10.12 -24.75 -0.08
CA TRP A 324 -10.28 -23.89 1.08
C TRP A 324 -11.71 -23.88 1.62
N GLU A 325 -12.72 -23.75 0.76
CA GLU A 325 -14.14 -23.81 1.16
C GLU A 325 -14.50 -25.20 1.73
N LYS A 326 -13.98 -26.28 1.13
CA LYS A 326 -14.13 -27.65 1.64
C LYS A 326 -13.51 -27.84 3.03
N ALA A 327 -12.35 -27.23 3.30
CA ALA A 327 -11.70 -27.30 4.62
C ALA A 327 -12.51 -26.60 5.73
N ALA A 328 -13.31 -25.59 5.38
CA ALA A 328 -14.16 -24.86 6.35
C ALA A 328 -15.52 -25.53 6.58
N ARG A 329 -16.01 -26.33 5.63
CA ARG A 329 -17.31 -27.02 5.70
C ARG A 329 -17.55 -27.82 7.00
N PRO A 330 -16.58 -28.58 7.56
CA PRO A 330 -16.84 -29.36 8.77
C PRO A 330 -17.21 -28.52 10.00
N ALA A 331 -17.01 -27.20 9.99
CA ALA A 331 -17.56 -26.33 11.04
C ALA A 331 -19.11 -26.38 11.11
N GLU A 332 -19.79 -26.62 9.97
CA GLU A 332 -21.24 -26.77 9.89
C GLU A 332 -21.73 -27.99 10.70
N GLU A 333 -20.92 -29.06 10.77
CA GLU A 333 -21.23 -30.28 11.53
C GLU A 333 -21.28 -30.01 13.05
N HIS A 334 -20.65 -28.92 13.51
CA HIS A 334 -20.71 -28.45 14.89
C HIS A 334 -21.83 -27.43 15.13
N GLY A 335 -22.75 -27.23 14.18
CA GLY A 335 -23.83 -26.26 14.27
C GLY A 335 -23.38 -24.80 14.08
N VAL A 336 -22.15 -24.57 13.61
CA VAL A 336 -21.65 -23.21 13.32
C VAL A 336 -22.04 -22.82 11.90
N ARG A 337 -22.63 -21.65 11.74
CA ARG A 337 -22.92 -21.07 10.42
C ARG A 337 -21.61 -20.72 9.71
N VAL A 338 -21.41 -21.22 8.50
CA VAL A 338 -20.22 -20.89 7.70
C VAL A 338 -20.58 -19.92 6.58
N VAL A 339 -19.78 -18.88 6.41
CA VAL A 339 -19.84 -17.95 5.27
C VAL A 339 -18.53 -18.05 4.51
N TYR A 340 -18.60 -18.43 3.24
CA TYR A 340 -17.45 -18.43 2.33
C TYR A 340 -17.37 -17.08 1.61
N LEU A 341 -16.53 -16.19 2.13
CA LEU A 341 -16.42 -14.85 1.62
C LEU A 341 -15.53 -14.84 0.38
N ARG A 342 -16.12 -14.84 -0.82
CA ARG A 342 -15.41 -14.83 -2.11
C ARG A 342 -14.96 -13.41 -2.44
N ILE A 343 -13.79 -13.06 -1.92
CA ILE A 343 -13.23 -11.71 -1.99
C ILE A 343 -12.74 -11.39 -3.41
N GLY A 344 -13.13 -10.22 -3.92
CA GLY A 344 -12.63 -9.65 -5.15
C GLY A 344 -11.26 -8.99 -5.04
N LEU A 345 -10.92 -8.16 -6.01
CA LEU A 345 -9.73 -7.32 -5.96
C LEU A 345 -9.91 -6.18 -4.95
N VAL A 346 -9.37 -6.35 -3.74
CA VAL A 346 -9.49 -5.34 -2.68
C VAL A 346 -8.61 -4.13 -3.00
N ILE A 347 -9.21 -2.95 -2.98
CA ILE A 347 -8.56 -1.67 -3.26
C ILE A 347 -8.39 -0.86 -1.97
N GLY A 348 -7.19 -0.34 -1.75
CA GLY A 348 -6.86 0.64 -0.71
C GLY A 348 -5.40 1.06 -0.83
N THR A 349 -5.03 2.20 -0.25
CA THR A 349 -3.69 2.79 -0.42
C THR A 349 -2.62 2.15 0.47
N ASP A 350 -3.01 1.52 1.58
CA ASP A 350 -2.04 0.96 2.54
C ASP A 350 -1.55 -0.45 2.15
N GLY A 351 -2.11 -1.05 1.10
CA GLY A 351 -1.75 -2.41 0.69
C GLY A 351 -2.60 -2.97 -0.45
N GLY A 352 -2.52 -4.28 -0.65
CA GLY A 352 -3.16 -4.93 -1.79
C GLY A 352 -2.44 -4.68 -3.12
N PHE A 353 -3.09 -5.05 -4.22
CA PHE A 353 -2.47 -5.06 -5.55
C PHE A 353 -2.24 -3.66 -6.11
N ILE A 354 -3.15 -2.71 -5.81
CA ILE A 354 -3.10 -1.35 -6.37
C ILE A 354 -1.81 -0.64 -6.00
N THR A 355 -1.27 -0.88 -4.79
CA THR A 355 -0.02 -0.23 -4.33
C THR A 355 1.23 -0.59 -5.13
N ARG A 356 1.17 -1.63 -5.98
CA ARG A 356 2.22 -1.95 -6.94
C ARG A 356 2.07 -1.21 -8.27
N MET A 357 0.88 -0.65 -8.51
CA MET A 357 0.55 0.13 -9.69
C MET A 357 0.68 1.64 -9.43
N LEU A 358 0.49 2.09 -8.18
CA LEU A 358 0.48 3.51 -7.84
C LEU A 358 1.75 4.24 -8.28
N THR A 359 2.95 3.72 -7.95
CA THR A 359 4.22 4.38 -8.31
C THR A 359 4.41 4.48 -9.84
N PRO A 360 4.30 3.41 -10.65
CA PRO A 360 4.38 3.56 -12.11
C PRO A 360 3.35 4.55 -12.70
N PHE A 361 2.12 4.55 -12.18
CA PHE A 361 1.09 5.47 -12.63
C PHE A 361 1.38 6.92 -12.23
N GLU A 362 1.97 7.17 -11.08
CA GLU A 362 2.40 8.50 -10.62
C GLU A 362 3.42 9.15 -11.56
N PHE A 363 4.30 8.33 -12.14
CA PHE A 363 5.26 8.74 -13.17
C PHE A 363 4.69 8.75 -14.60
N GLY A 364 3.40 8.48 -14.79
CA GLY A 364 2.77 8.43 -16.12
C GLY A 364 3.19 7.24 -16.98
N LEU A 365 3.77 6.21 -16.35
CA LEU A 365 4.22 4.96 -16.99
C LEU A 365 3.16 3.84 -16.86
N GLY A 366 1.95 4.19 -16.42
CA GLY A 366 0.84 3.26 -16.27
C GLY A 366 0.14 2.94 -17.60
N GLY A 367 -0.59 1.83 -17.61
CA GLY A 367 -1.49 1.48 -18.71
C GLY A 367 -2.01 0.05 -18.63
N PRO A 368 -2.85 -0.35 -19.59
CA PRO A 368 -3.57 -1.62 -19.55
C PRO A 368 -2.65 -2.83 -19.73
N LEU A 369 -3.03 -3.94 -19.11
CA LEU A 369 -2.34 -5.23 -19.21
C LEU A 369 -2.98 -6.09 -20.31
N GLY A 370 -2.18 -6.53 -21.28
CA GLY A 370 -2.64 -7.40 -22.36
C GLY A 370 -3.68 -6.71 -23.24
N SER A 371 -4.85 -7.35 -23.42
CA SER A 371 -5.97 -6.78 -24.17
C SER A 371 -6.69 -5.67 -23.40
N GLY A 372 -6.59 -5.65 -22.07
CA GLY A 372 -7.35 -4.76 -21.20
C GLY A 372 -8.82 -5.14 -21.04
N ARG A 373 -9.29 -6.22 -21.70
CA ARG A 373 -10.71 -6.63 -21.69
C ARG A 373 -11.07 -7.49 -20.48
N GLN A 374 -10.08 -8.03 -19.78
CA GLN A 374 -10.30 -8.88 -18.63
C GLN A 374 -11.03 -8.13 -17.51
N TRP A 375 -12.03 -8.78 -16.93
CA TRP A 375 -12.85 -8.20 -15.88
C TRP A 375 -12.14 -8.17 -14.54
N MET A 376 -12.16 -7.00 -13.92
CA MET A 376 -11.67 -6.71 -12.58
C MET A 376 -12.86 -6.49 -11.67
N SER A 377 -13.29 -7.54 -10.98
CA SER A 377 -14.29 -7.45 -9.93
C SER A 377 -13.61 -7.05 -8.63
N TRP A 378 -13.80 -5.80 -8.23
CA TRP A 378 -13.07 -5.13 -7.16
C TRP A 378 -13.96 -4.84 -5.96
N ILE A 379 -13.41 -4.53 -4.80
CA ILE A 379 -14.15 -3.98 -3.64
C ILE A 379 -13.25 -3.01 -2.90
N GLU A 380 -13.80 -1.90 -2.41
CA GLU A 380 -13.06 -1.00 -1.52
C GLU A 380 -12.86 -1.67 -0.15
N ARG A 381 -11.70 -1.45 0.49
CA ARG A 381 -11.32 -2.16 1.72
C ARG A 381 -12.31 -1.94 2.86
N ASP A 382 -12.76 -0.71 3.10
CA ASP A 382 -13.72 -0.39 4.16
C ASP A 382 -15.11 -0.98 3.87
N ASP A 383 -15.56 -1.02 2.61
CA ASP A 383 -16.76 -1.76 2.21
C ASP A 383 -16.64 -3.27 2.45
N LEU A 384 -15.46 -3.85 2.25
CA LEU A 384 -15.21 -5.25 2.62
C LEU A 384 -15.33 -5.47 4.13
N ILE A 385 -14.78 -4.56 4.96
CA ILE A 385 -14.91 -4.66 6.42
C ILE A 385 -16.37 -4.55 6.84
N ARG A 386 -17.12 -3.61 6.27
CA ARG A 386 -18.56 -3.46 6.49
C ARG A 386 -19.34 -4.70 6.09
N LEU A 387 -18.95 -5.35 4.98
CA LEU A 387 -19.58 -6.59 4.55
C LEU A 387 -19.29 -7.74 5.52
N ILE A 388 -18.06 -7.85 6.04
CA ILE A 388 -17.72 -8.82 7.10
C ILE A 388 -18.61 -8.60 8.33
N ALA A 389 -18.73 -7.35 8.80
CA ALA A 389 -19.62 -7.02 9.92
C ALA A 389 -21.08 -7.37 9.62
N HIS A 390 -21.57 -7.06 8.41
CA HIS A 390 -22.93 -7.36 7.97
C HIS A 390 -23.24 -8.86 7.98
N VAL A 391 -22.34 -9.70 7.46
CA VAL A 391 -22.56 -11.16 7.44
C VAL A 391 -22.43 -11.79 8.84
N ILE A 392 -21.65 -11.19 9.75
CA ILE A 392 -21.62 -11.63 11.14
C ILE A 392 -22.97 -11.31 11.81
N ALA A 393 -23.48 -10.10 11.63
CA ALA A 393 -24.72 -9.63 12.25
C ALA A 393 -25.99 -10.31 11.73
N ARG A 394 -26.00 -10.74 10.46
CA ARG A 394 -27.17 -11.36 9.80
C ARG A 394 -27.11 -12.88 9.83
N GLN A 395 -28.00 -13.49 10.61
CA GLN A 395 -28.04 -14.95 10.77
C GLN A 395 -28.55 -15.67 9.52
N GLU A 396 -29.29 -14.98 8.64
CA GLU A 396 -29.87 -15.58 7.43
C GLU A 396 -28.83 -15.81 6.32
N ILE A 397 -27.64 -15.20 6.43
CA ILE A 397 -26.59 -15.28 5.41
C ILE A 397 -25.63 -16.44 5.72
N SER A 398 -25.65 -17.50 4.93
CA SER A 398 -24.74 -18.65 5.02
C SER A 398 -24.16 -19.04 3.65
N GLY A 399 -23.16 -19.92 3.59
CA GLY A 399 -22.58 -20.38 2.33
C GLY A 399 -21.83 -19.27 1.57
N PRO A 400 -21.74 -19.34 0.22
CA PRO A 400 -20.94 -18.40 -0.55
C PRO A 400 -21.55 -16.99 -0.56
N VAL A 401 -20.70 -15.98 -0.40
CA VAL A 401 -21.03 -14.55 -0.52
C VAL A 401 -19.95 -13.88 -1.35
N ASN A 402 -20.34 -13.26 -2.46
CA ASN A 402 -19.40 -12.49 -3.27
C ASN A 402 -19.12 -11.14 -2.62
N ALA A 403 -17.85 -10.90 -2.30
CA ALA A 403 -17.38 -9.65 -1.74
C ALA A 403 -16.71 -8.81 -2.83
N THR A 404 -17.55 -8.27 -3.72
CA THR A 404 -17.22 -7.39 -4.83
C THR A 404 -18.17 -6.19 -4.81
N ALA A 405 -17.73 -5.03 -5.29
CA ALA A 405 -18.59 -3.91 -5.63
C ALA A 405 -19.60 -4.33 -6.74
N PRO A 406 -20.77 -3.70 -6.81
CA PRO A 406 -21.83 -4.06 -7.75
C PRO A 406 -21.51 -3.73 -9.22
N ILE A 407 -20.54 -2.84 -9.48
CA ILE A 407 -20.17 -2.43 -10.83
C ILE A 407 -18.71 -2.82 -11.11
N PRO A 408 -18.46 -4.07 -11.57
CA PRO A 408 -17.13 -4.48 -12.00
C PRO A 408 -16.72 -3.71 -13.26
N VAL A 409 -15.41 -3.61 -13.49
CA VAL A 409 -14.87 -2.89 -14.65
C VAL A 409 -13.86 -3.76 -15.39
N THR A 410 -13.59 -3.47 -16.66
CA THR A 410 -12.48 -4.10 -17.37
C THR A 410 -11.14 -3.49 -16.93
N ASN A 411 -10.03 -4.19 -17.14
CA ASN A 411 -8.70 -3.65 -16.87
C ASN A 411 -8.42 -2.32 -17.59
N LEU A 412 -8.89 -2.14 -18.82
CA LEU A 412 -8.78 -0.87 -19.56
C LEU A 412 -9.42 0.28 -18.76
N ASN A 413 -10.72 0.18 -18.48
CA ASN A 413 -11.46 1.16 -17.68
C ASN A 413 -10.85 1.38 -16.29
N PHE A 414 -10.32 0.33 -15.65
CA PHE A 414 -9.61 0.47 -14.36
C PHE A 414 -8.38 1.36 -14.50
N THR A 415 -7.54 1.09 -15.51
CA THR A 415 -6.31 1.87 -15.74
C THR A 415 -6.59 3.29 -16.19
N GLU A 416 -7.62 3.51 -17.00
CA GLU A 416 -8.04 4.86 -17.41
C GLU A 416 -8.53 5.67 -16.21
N GLU A 417 -9.37 5.08 -15.36
CA GLU A 417 -9.90 5.74 -14.16
C GLU A 417 -8.80 6.04 -13.14
N LEU A 418 -7.81 5.15 -13.00
CA LEU A 418 -6.63 5.36 -12.15
C LEU A 418 -5.77 6.51 -12.69
N GLY A 419 -5.44 6.50 -13.99
CA GLY A 419 -4.70 7.59 -14.63
C GLY A 419 -5.43 8.94 -14.52
N ARG A 420 -6.74 8.95 -14.74
CA ARG A 420 -7.60 10.14 -14.56
C ARG A 420 -7.52 10.67 -13.14
N ARG A 421 -7.66 9.80 -12.14
CA ARG A 421 -7.62 10.21 -10.72
C ARG A 421 -6.28 10.80 -10.33
N LEU A 422 -5.19 10.24 -10.84
CA LEU A 422 -3.83 10.71 -10.59
C LEU A 422 -3.40 11.86 -11.50
N ARG A 423 -4.23 12.24 -12.48
CA ARG A 423 -3.91 13.23 -13.51
C ARG A 423 -2.61 12.88 -14.25
N ARG A 424 -2.52 11.63 -14.68
CA ARG A 424 -1.38 11.07 -15.40
C ARG A 424 -1.84 10.25 -16.61
N PRO A 425 -1.05 10.22 -17.69
CA PRO A 425 -1.37 9.36 -18.83
C PRO A 425 -1.32 7.88 -18.41
N ALA A 426 -2.26 7.08 -18.93
CA ALA A 426 -2.34 5.64 -18.70
C ALA A 426 -2.28 4.87 -20.02
N VAL A 427 -1.28 5.20 -20.85
CA VAL A 427 -1.19 4.74 -22.25
C VAL A 427 -0.22 3.57 -22.47
N PHE A 428 0.64 3.28 -21.49
CA PHE A 428 1.67 2.24 -21.62
C PHE A 428 1.07 0.84 -21.49
N ARG A 429 0.67 0.27 -22.63
CA ARG A 429 0.13 -1.09 -22.68
C ARG A 429 1.25 -2.12 -22.55
N ILE A 430 1.16 -2.98 -21.54
CA ILE A 430 2.10 -4.09 -21.38
C ILE A 430 1.59 -5.29 -22.18
N SER A 431 2.42 -5.83 -23.07
CA SER A 431 2.06 -6.96 -23.92
C SER A 431 1.68 -8.21 -23.10
N GLY A 432 0.54 -8.81 -23.42
CA GLY A 432 0.10 -10.06 -22.80
C GLY A 432 1.05 -11.22 -23.07
N GLY A 433 1.69 -11.24 -24.24
CA GLY A 433 2.71 -12.25 -24.57
C GLY A 433 3.95 -12.12 -23.67
N LEU A 434 4.38 -10.89 -23.40
CA LEU A 434 5.50 -10.62 -22.48
C LEU A 434 5.15 -11.06 -21.05
N LEU A 435 3.95 -10.71 -20.57
CA LEU A 435 3.48 -11.10 -19.25
C LEU A 435 3.40 -12.62 -19.09
N ARG A 436 2.92 -13.34 -20.12
CA ARG A 436 2.89 -14.82 -20.11
C ARG A 436 4.28 -15.42 -20.06
N ARG A 437 5.24 -14.88 -20.82
CA ARG A 437 6.63 -15.38 -20.82
C ARG A 437 7.31 -15.21 -19.47
N VAL A 438 7.12 -14.06 -18.82
CA VAL A 438 7.78 -13.75 -17.54
C VAL A 438 7.04 -14.40 -16.37
N GLY A 439 5.71 -14.33 -16.38
CA GLY A 439 4.86 -14.71 -15.25
C GLY A 439 4.21 -16.08 -15.34
N GLY A 440 4.26 -16.77 -16.48
CA GLY A 440 3.61 -18.06 -16.69
C GLY A 440 2.13 -18.04 -16.32
N ASP A 441 1.69 -19.07 -15.60
CA ASP A 441 0.31 -19.22 -15.13
C ASP A 441 -0.12 -18.14 -14.15
N PHE A 442 0.80 -17.61 -13.34
CA PHE A 442 0.50 -16.48 -12.45
C PHE A 442 0.01 -15.28 -13.26
N ALA A 443 0.71 -14.93 -14.35
CA ALA A 443 0.26 -13.86 -15.22
C ALA A 443 -1.01 -14.24 -15.99
N ASN A 444 -1.14 -15.49 -16.42
CA ASN A 444 -2.31 -15.94 -17.16
C ASN A 444 -3.59 -15.84 -16.33
N GLU A 445 -3.58 -16.32 -15.08
CA GLU A 445 -4.77 -16.35 -14.23
C GLU A 445 -5.02 -15.00 -13.53
N LEU A 446 -4.00 -14.38 -12.93
CA LEU A 446 -4.21 -13.19 -12.08
C LEU A 446 -4.07 -11.84 -12.80
N LEU A 447 -3.30 -11.75 -13.89
CA LEU A 447 -3.05 -10.47 -14.58
C LEU A 447 -3.84 -10.34 -15.89
N LEU A 448 -3.96 -11.44 -16.64
CA LEU A 448 -4.58 -11.49 -17.95
C LEU A 448 -5.96 -12.17 -17.94
N GLY A 449 -6.25 -12.92 -16.88
CA GLY A 449 -7.55 -13.53 -16.60
C GLY A 449 -8.45 -12.57 -15.83
N GLY A 450 -9.73 -12.91 -15.76
CA GLY A 450 -10.70 -12.13 -15.03
C GLY A 450 -12.05 -12.83 -14.97
N GLN A 451 -12.93 -12.24 -14.16
CA GLN A 451 -14.31 -12.70 -14.02
C GLN A 451 -15.19 -11.52 -13.63
N ARG A 452 -16.39 -11.46 -14.23
CA ARG A 452 -17.40 -10.42 -13.97
C ARG A 452 -18.36 -10.89 -12.89
N VAL A 453 -17.98 -10.66 -11.63
CA VAL A 453 -18.66 -11.18 -10.45
C VAL A 453 -19.52 -10.09 -9.82
N LEU A 454 -20.76 -10.43 -9.48
CA LEU A 454 -21.71 -9.55 -8.82
C LEU A 454 -22.05 -10.05 -7.40
N PRO A 455 -22.24 -9.12 -6.44
CA PRO A 455 -22.53 -9.41 -5.04
C PRO A 455 -24.02 -9.62 -4.78
N ASN A 456 -24.68 -10.50 -5.54
CA ASN A 456 -26.14 -10.65 -5.49
C ASN A 456 -26.64 -10.96 -4.08
N LYS A 457 -25.95 -11.82 -3.33
CA LYS A 457 -26.37 -12.17 -1.98
C LYS A 457 -26.21 -11.03 -0.98
N ALA A 458 -25.17 -10.21 -1.12
CA ALA A 458 -25.01 -9.03 -0.27
C ALA A 458 -26.13 -8.01 -0.54
N LEU A 459 -26.39 -7.73 -1.82
CA LEU A 459 -27.43 -6.78 -2.26
C LEU A 459 -28.84 -7.24 -1.84
N SER A 460 -29.18 -8.52 -2.07
CA SER A 460 -30.49 -9.06 -1.72
C SER A 460 -30.75 -9.10 -0.21
N ASN A 461 -29.69 -9.05 0.60
CA ASN A 461 -29.76 -8.98 2.06
C ASN A 461 -29.56 -7.54 2.59
N GLY A 462 -29.78 -6.53 1.73
CA GLY A 462 -29.82 -5.13 2.13
C GLY A 462 -28.47 -4.50 2.47
N PHE A 463 -27.36 -5.09 2.03
CA PHE A 463 -26.06 -4.45 2.15
C PHE A 463 -25.95 -3.28 1.17
N VAL A 464 -25.59 -2.11 1.69
CA VAL A 464 -25.41 -0.88 0.90
C VAL A 464 -23.93 -0.54 0.83
N PHE A 465 -23.36 -0.61 -0.36
CA PHE A 465 -21.97 -0.22 -0.63
C PHE A 465 -21.81 1.29 -0.49
N ARG A 466 -20.74 1.73 0.17
CA ARG A 466 -20.35 3.16 0.15
C ARG A 466 -19.84 3.55 -1.23
N HIS A 467 -19.17 2.61 -1.91
CA HIS A 467 -18.56 2.83 -3.21
C HIS A 467 -19.02 1.79 -4.23
N GLU A 468 -20.10 2.10 -4.92
CA GLU A 468 -20.61 1.25 -6.00
C GLU A 468 -19.76 1.34 -7.28
N THR A 469 -19.16 2.52 -7.52
CA THR A 469 -18.36 2.81 -8.72
C THR A 469 -16.88 2.95 -8.38
N LEU A 470 -16.02 2.54 -9.32
CA LEU A 470 -14.56 2.65 -9.13
C LEU A 470 -14.13 4.10 -8.93
N ARG A 471 -14.81 5.02 -9.62
CA ARG A 471 -14.64 6.46 -9.48
C ARG A 471 -14.84 6.92 -8.05
N SER A 472 -15.97 6.56 -7.42
CA SER A 472 -16.25 6.94 -6.04
C SER A 472 -15.22 6.39 -5.06
N ALA A 473 -14.75 5.16 -5.27
CA ALA A 473 -13.71 4.55 -4.44
C ALA A 473 -12.37 5.29 -4.58
N PHE A 474 -11.95 5.57 -5.82
CA PHE A 474 -10.72 6.32 -6.10
C PHE A 474 -10.79 7.77 -5.64
N GLU A 475 -11.96 8.41 -5.70
CA GLU A 475 -12.14 9.75 -5.15
C GLU A 475 -11.92 9.79 -3.64
N ALA A 476 -12.38 8.76 -2.92
CA ALA A 476 -12.21 8.64 -1.48
C ALA A 476 -10.77 8.29 -1.05
N ILE A 477 -10.06 7.43 -1.80
CA ILE A 477 -8.77 6.89 -1.35
C ILE A 477 -7.52 7.52 -1.99
N LEU A 478 -7.62 8.24 -3.13
CA LEU A 478 -6.47 8.78 -3.88
C LEU A 478 -6.39 10.31 -3.95
#